data_AF-A0A818DCH7-F1
#
_entry.id   AF-A0A818DCH7-F1
#
_cell.length_a   1.000
_cell.length_b   1.000
_cell.length_c   1.000
_cell.angle_alpha   90.00
_cell.angle_beta   90.00
_cell.angle_gamma   90.00
#
_symmetry.space_group_name_H-M   'P 1'
#
loop_
_entity.id
_entity.type
_entity.pdbx_description
1 polymer ?
#
loop_
_entity_poly.entity_id
_entity_poly.type
_entity_poly.pdbx_seq_one_letter_code
_entity_poly.pdbx_strand_id
1 'polypeptide(L)'
;MSSTACRASSTQSLQITSSQETPYTTPTPTPATLTSNPCFPEFFTPQVSTMDIPSLPPLPSNTQIPSSTSRNLIHNTSLHRIDNIYSSRASIQRARTRSDSVHFPTNKFPNECAILAKTKEVTLENHSIKKQPIEIRVQCIFSRVGEIDTLNERYTAELFFEASWYDESQKIGTEYDPHGHFNPQLVVLNHLGDSLKHEKWHSITKITADDIVEITEHHKIRGVFWERMELNHFPYDVQELSLSITTPLTTHDIYFIQNKEKLSGVNRIVFSDEQSWHLYEHVEFTYEQHCEEYSLNQNQVHPVVVCTCHVGRKCGYYIWNAYFLIFLITSAALCTFAIPPSNTQGRLQITCTLLLTSVTFRWVVNKSLPPISYLTALDVYAISSIVALCIINVFHGVISYFYYTQIYLASSQPSLTPHAINLSLYPEYSLCRLDRYAFFIFCSSFFLYQILILLCTLWVPYRRRLAMSRKDEEIRTELIHKTTLDQIK
;
A
#
# COMPACT_ATOMS: atom_id res chain seq x y z
N MET A 1 -45.81 29.10 24.35
CA MET A 1 -46.48 29.09 23.03
C MET A 1 -45.61 28.23 22.12
N SER A 2 -45.87 26.94 21.89
CA SER A 2 -46.93 26.33 21.04
C SER A 2 -46.86 26.78 19.57
N SER A 3 -46.94 25.92 18.54
CA SER A 3 -46.83 24.44 18.44
C SER A 3 -47.01 24.01 16.97
N THR A 4 -46.15 23.11 16.46
CA THR A 4 -46.43 22.04 15.44
C THR A 4 -46.88 22.37 13.99
N ALA A 5 -46.45 21.51 13.05
CA ALA A 5 -47.19 21.08 11.82
C ALA A 5 -47.40 22.14 10.69
N CYS A 6 -47.78 21.87 9.42
CA CYS A 6 -47.86 20.71 8.48
C CYS A 6 -48.17 21.28 7.05
N ARG A 7 -48.18 20.58 5.90
CA ARG A 7 -47.51 19.35 5.38
C ARG A 7 -47.99 19.12 3.92
N ALA A 8 -47.11 18.64 3.02
CA ALA A 8 -47.40 17.98 1.72
C ALA A 8 -48.03 18.77 0.53
N SER A 9 -47.24 18.87 -0.55
CA SER A 9 -47.53 18.50 -1.97
C SER A 9 -48.94 18.52 -2.59
N SER A 10 -49.03 19.10 -3.80
CA SER A 10 -49.86 18.64 -4.94
C SER A 10 -49.08 18.88 -6.26
N THR A 11 -48.76 17.90 -7.12
CA THR A 11 -49.53 17.05 -8.08
C THR A 11 -50.03 17.76 -9.37
N GLN A 12 -49.70 17.19 -10.53
CA GLN A 12 -49.98 17.69 -11.90
C GLN A 12 -51.38 17.28 -12.45
N SER A 13 -51.94 18.08 -13.38
CA SER A 13 -53.12 17.80 -14.25
C SER A 13 -53.33 18.92 -15.32
N LEU A 14 -54.06 18.78 -16.45
CA LEU A 14 -54.15 17.69 -17.46
C LEU A 14 -54.91 18.18 -18.75
N GLN A 15 -54.27 18.35 -19.92
CA GLN A 15 -54.90 18.69 -21.23
C GLN A 15 -53.87 18.45 -22.38
N ILE A 16 -54.07 17.71 -23.50
CA ILE A 16 -55.21 17.19 -24.31
C ILE A 16 -55.83 18.16 -25.33
N THR A 17 -55.56 17.87 -26.61
CA THR A 17 -56.35 18.15 -27.84
C THR A 17 -55.93 17.06 -28.87
N SER A 18 -56.76 16.07 -29.22
CA SER A 18 -57.78 16.03 -30.31
C SER A 18 -57.19 15.98 -31.73
N SER A 19 -57.61 15.13 -32.70
CA SER A 19 -58.61 14.02 -32.75
C SER A 19 -58.65 13.40 -34.19
N GLN A 20 -59.44 12.32 -34.39
CA GLN A 20 -59.86 11.66 -35.67
C GLN A 20 -58.87 10.69 -36.35
N GLU A 21 -59.29 9.59 -37.02
CA GLU A 21 -60.39 8.62 -36.77
C GLU A 21 -60.12 7.30 -37.56
N THR A 22 -61.01 6.28 -37.45
CA THR A 22 -60.84 4.84 -37.80
C THR A 22 -61.30 4.49 -39.26
N PRO A 23 -61.38 3.22 -39.80
CA PRO A 23 -61.39 1.88 -39.14
C PRO A 23 -60.78 0.62 -39.81
N TYR A 24 -60.56 -0.39 -38.94
CA TYR A 24 -60.61 -1.87 -39.08
C TYR A 24 -60.67 -2.62 -40.43
N THR A 25 -59.86 -3.69 -40.56
CA THR A 25 -60.38 -5.09 -40.62
C THR A 25 -59.31 -6.16 -40.33
N THR A 26 -59.71 -7.29 -39.72
CA THR A 26 -58.98 -8.58 -39.65
C THR A 26 -59.83 -9.70 -40.28
N PRO A 27 -59.20 -10.81 -40.73
CA PRO A 27 -59.63 -12.13 -40.22
C PRO A 27 -58.50 -13.18 -40.07
N THR A 28 -58.88 -14.37 -39.59
CA THR A 28 -58.02 -15.45 -39.01
C THR A 28 -57.98 -16.73 -39.93
N PRO A 29 -57.60 -17.98 -39.54
CA PRO A 29 -56.31 -18.63 -39.85
C PRO A 29 -56.31 -20.00 -40.62
N THR A 30 -55.10 -20.58 -40.80
CA THR A 30 -54.74 -22.04 -41.01
C THR A 30 -55.10 -22.74 -42.34
N PRO A 31 -54.49 -23.92 -42.73
CA PRO A 31 -53.55 -24.82 -42.01
C PRO A 31 -52.23 -25.18 -42.77
N ALA A 32 -51.51 -26.22 -42.32
CA ALA A 32 -50.09 -26.52 -42.60
C ALA A 32 -49.78 -27.64 -43.63
N THR A 33 -48.52 -27.72 -44.10
CA THR A 33 -47.88 -28.95 -44.64
C THR A 33 -46.36 -29.00 -44.37
N LEU A 34 -45.78 -30.22 -44.36
CA LEU A 34 -44.40 -30.53 -43.96
C LEU A 34 -43.35 -30.28 -45.07
N THR A 35 -42.06 -30.14 -44.69
CA THR A 35 -40.98 -31.12 -44.99
C THR A 35 -39.61 -30.72 -44.38
N SER A 36 -38.66 -31.66 -44.38
CA SER A 36 -37.47 -31.73 -43.52
C SER A 36 -36.13 -31.65 -44.25
N ASN A 37 -35.15 -30.91 -43.71
CA ASN A 37 -33.78 -31.37 -43.34
C ASN A 37 -32.75 -30.22 -43.29
N PRO A 38 -31.86 -30.16 -42.28
CA PRO A 38 -30.71 -29.26 -42.24
C PRO A 38 -29.43 -29.92 -42.79
N CYS A 39 -28.55 -29.13 -43.43
CA CYS A 39 -27.20 -29.56 -43.83
C CYS A 39 -26.16 -29.20 -42.75
N PHE A 40 -25.35 -30.18 -42.35
CA PHE A 40 -23.94 -30.00 -41.94
C PHE A 40 -23.04 -30.24 -43.17
N PRO A 41 -21.86 -29.60 -43.28
CA PRO A 41 -20.59 -30.12 -42.72
C PRO A 41 -19.84 -29.07 -41.87
N GLU A 42 -19.11 -29.37 -40.80
CA GLU A 42 -17.88 -30.19 -40.57
C GLU A 42 -16.52 -29.46 -40.69
N PHE A 43 -15.77 -29.59 -39.58
CA PHE A 43 -14.31 -29.62 -39.37
C PHE A 43 -13.35 -28.47 -39.75
N PHE A 44 -12.55 -28.11 -38.73
CA PHE A 44 -11.31 -27.35 -38.78
C PHE A 44 -10.17 -28.12 -39.49
N THR A 45 -9.31 -27.38 -40.21
CA THR A 45 -7.85 -27.61 -40.21
C THR A 45 -7.11 -26.26 -40.14
N PRO A 46 -5.94 -26.17 -39.47
CA PRO A 46 -5.24 -24.90 -39.28
C PRO A 46 -4.23 -24.64 -40.43
N GLN A 47 -4.15 -23.39 -40.90
CA GLN A 47 -3.02 -22.95 -41.72
C GLN A 47 -1.98 -22.22 -40.87
N VAL A 48 -0.73 -22.66 -41.01
CA VAL A 48 0.46 -22.00 -40.46
C VAL A 48 0.88 -20.88 -41.40
N SER A 49 0.92 -19.64 -40.91
CA SER A 49 1.54 -18.52 -41.61
C SER A 49 2.71 -17.97 -40.79
N THR A 50 3.89 -17.95 -41.42
CA THR A 50 5.12 -17.37 -40.90
C THR A 50 4.99 -15.85 -40.81
N MET A 51 5.35 -15.25 -39.67
CA MET A 51 5.55 -13.81 -39.54
C MET A 51 7.04 -13.47 -39.54
N ASP A 52 7.43 -12.55 -40.40
CA ASP A 52 8.80 -12.07 -40.55
C ASP A 52 9.23 -11.13 -39.41
N ILE A 53 10.52 -11.17 -39.09
CA ILE A 53 11.16 -10.34 -38.05
C ILE A 53 11.76 -9.08 -38.71
N PRO A 54 11.39 -7.85 -38.30
CA PRO A 54 12.05 -6.64 -38.78
C PRO A 54 13.48 -6.51 -38.21
N SER A 55 14.46 -6.30 -39.09
CA SER A 55 15.88 -6.18 -38.75
C SER A 55 16.29 -4.78 -38.25
N LEU A 56 17.24 -4.73 -37.31
CA LEU A 56 17.88 -3.49 -36.83
C LEU A 56 18.68 -2.76 -37.94
N PRO A 57 18.75 -1.42 -37.93
CA PRO A 57 19.70 -0.66 -38.77
C PRO A 57 21.14 -0.70 -38.20
N PRO A 58 22.17 -0.57 -39.05
CA PRO A 58 23.57 -0.77 -38.65
C PRO A 58 24.24 0.49 -38.05
N LEU A 59 25.22 0.27 -37.16
CA LEU A 59 26.16 1.29 -36.69
C LEU A 59 27.19 1.66 -37.79
N PRO A 60 27.57 2.94 -37.93
CA PRO A 60 28.76 3.35 -38.71
C PRO A 60 30.05 3.15 -37.90
N SER A 61 31.17 2.96 -38.61
CA SER A 61 32.48 2.60 -38.06
C SER A 61 33.51 3.75 -38.13
N ASN A 62 34.41 3.76 -37.14
CA ASN A 62 35.73 4.42 -37.03
C ASN A 62 36.11 5.60 -37.96
N THR A 63 36.59 6.69 -37.35
CA THR A 63 37.58 7.60 -37.94
C THR A 63 38.60 8.03 -36.87
N GLN A 64 39.80 8.45 -37.28
CA GLN A 64 41.03 8.38 -36.49
C GLN A 64 41.33 9.60 -35.57
N ILE A 65 42.07 9.28 -34.50
CA ILE A 65 42.91 10.08 -33.56
C ILE A 65 43.47 11.40 -34.13
N PRO A 66 43.61 12.46 -33.30
CA PRO A 66 44.97 12.79 -32.82
C PRO A 66 45.07 13.23 -31.34
N SER A 67 46.31 13.30 -30.85
CA SER A 67 46.70 13.55 -29.46
C SER A 67 46.73 15.02 -29.03
N SER A 68 46.56 15.23 -27.73
CA SER A 68 47.09 16.34 -26.91
C SER A 68 46.82 17.80 -27.32
N THR A 69 46.07 18.52 -26.48
CA THR A 69 46.45 19.88 -26.04
C THR A 69 45.89 20.13 -24.64
N SER A 70 46.74 20.61 -23.72
CA SER A 70 46.36 21.04 -22.37
C SER A 70 45.49 22.30 -22.40
N ARG A 71 44.39 22.33 -21.63
CA ARG A 71 43.81 23.56 -21.06
C ARG A 71 43.02 23.25 -19.80
N ASN A 72 43.25 24.06 -18.77
CA ASN A 72 42.65 23.92 -17.45
C ASN A 72 41.13 24.14 -17.48
N LEU A 73 40.39 23.28 -16.78
CA LEU A 73 39.13 23.68 -16.15
C LEU A 73 39.12 23.16 -14.70
N ILE A 74 38.77 24.07 -13.79
CA ILE A 74 38.73 23.87 -12.35
C ILE A 74 37.28 23.56 -11.94
N HIS A 75 37.12 22.62 -11.01
CA HIS A 75 35.88 22.25 -10.29
C HIS A 75 34.62 21.89 -11.10
N ASN A 76 34.18 20.62 -10.94
CA ASN A 76 32.91 20.34 -10.27
C ASN A 76 32.86 18.87 -9.79
N THR A 77 33.08 18.64 -8.50
CA THR A 77 33.11 17.32 -7.85
C THR A 77 31.98 17.10 -6.83
N SER A 78 31.03 18.04 -6.73
CA SER A 78 29.90 18.00 -5.80
C SER A 78 28.70 17.17 -6.28
N LEU A 79 28.43 17.15 -7.58
CA LEU A 79 27.24 16.48 -8.14
C LEU A 79 27.33 14.94 -8.09
N HIS A 80 28.47 14.37 -8.47
CA HIS A 80 28.67 12.91 -8.52
C HIS A 80 28.60 12.19 -7.16
N ARG A 81 28.55 12.92 -6.03
CA ARG A 81 28.41 12.32 -4.69
C ARG A 81 26.94 11.99 -4.35
N ILE A 82 25.98 12.70 -4.95
CA ILE A 82 24.55 12.59 -4.58
C ILE A 82 23.88 11.40 -5.27
N ASP A 83 24.23 11.11 -6.53
CA ASP A 83 23.59 10.04 -7.32
C ASP A 83 23.72 8.64 -6.70
N ASN A 84 24.83 8.36 -6.00
CA ASN A 84 25.08 7.09 -5.33
C ASN A 84 24.17 6.84 -4.11
N ILE A 85 23.52 7.88 -3.57
CA ILE A 85 22.65 7.76 -2.40
C ILE A 85 21.33 7.06 -2.77
N TYR A 86 20.86 7.24 -4.01
CA TYR A 86 19.61 6.66 -4.50
C TYR A 86 19.66 5.13 -4.67
N SER A 87 20.81 4.55 -5.03
CA SER A 87 20.93 3.12 -5.32
C SER A 87 21.01 2.23 -4.07
N SER A 88 21.55 2.74 -2.95
CA SER A 88 21.77 1.96 -1.72
C SER A 88 20.48 1.65 -0.94
N ARG A 89 19.44 2.50 -1.04
CA ARG A 89 18.23 2.41 -0.19
C ARG A 89 17.41 1.13 -0.42
N ALA A 90 17.45 0.56 -1.64
CA ALA A 90 16.80 -0.70 -1.97
C ALA A 90 17.34 -1.92 -1.17
N SER A 91 18.55 -1.80 -0.60
CA SER A 91 19.17 -2.82 0.26
C SER A 91 18.65 -2.76 1.68
N ILE A 92 18.59 -1.55 2.26
CA ILE A 92 18.41 -1.33 3.70
C ILE A 92 16.97 -1.62 4.13
N GLN A 93 15.96 -1.29 3.31
CA GLN A 93 14.56 -1.59 3.64
C GLN A 93 14.20 -3.08 3.58
N ARG A 94 15.08 -3.97 3.07
CA ARG A 94 14.93 -5.43 3.24
C ARG A 94 15.20 -5.90 4.67
N ALA A 95 15.93 -5.12 5.48
CA ALA A 95 16.19 -5.45 6.89
C ALA A 95 14.93 -5.29 7.77
N ARG A 96 14.06 -4.30 7.49
CA ARG A 96 12.79 -4.11 8.24
C ARG A 96 11.81 -5.28 8.08
N THR A 97 11.88 -6.05 6.99
CA THR A 97 10.99 -7.20 6.74
C THR A 97 11.33 -8.49 7.50
N ARG A 98 12.21 -8.45 8.51
CA ARG A 98 12.55 -9.63 9.33
C ARG A 98 12.35 -9.39 10.83
N SER A 99 11.14 -8.98 11.20
CA SER A 99 10.69 -8.87 12.59
C SER A 99 9.52 -9.83 12.85
N ASP A 100 9.83 -11.10 13.09
CA ASP A 100 8.95 -12.01 13.83
C ASP A 100 9.75 -12.77 14.90
N SER A 101 9.11 -12.91 16.05
CA SER A 101 9.63 -13.37 17.35
C SER A 101 10.79 -14.37 17.37
N VAL A 102 11.95 -13.95 17.92
CA VAL A 102 12.85 -14.85 18.66
C VAL A 102 13.24 -14.19 19.98
N HIS A 103 12.98 -14.91 21.08
CA HIS A 103 13.31 -14.49 22.43
C HIS A 103 14.80 -14.79 22.69
N PHE A 104 15.64 -13.77 22.85
CA PHE A 104 17.06 -13.95 23.16
C PHE A 104 17.35 -13.63 24.65
N PRO A 105 18.00 -14.55 25.39
CA PRO A 105 18.34 -14.32 26.79
C PRO A 105 19.55 -13.40 26.94
N THR A 106 19.60 -12.68 28.05
CA THR A 106 20.79 -11.94 28.49
C THR A 106 21.95 -12.89 28.76
N ASN A 107 23.02 -12.87 27.94
CA ASN A 107 24.35 -13.27 28.37
C ASN A 107 25.48 -12.70 27.49
N LYS A 108 26.69 -12.71 28.05
CA LYS A 108 27.89 -11.98 27.60
C LYS A 108 28.63 -12.66 26.42
N PHE A 109 29.64 -11.91 25.92
CA PHE A 109 30.85 -12.30 25.18
C PHE A 109 30.81 -12.23 23.64
N PRO A 110 31.96 -12.03 22.95
CA PRO A 110 33.24 -11.42 23.38
C PRO A 110 33.74 -10.30 22.44
N ASN A 111 34.84 -9.63 22.84
CA ASN A 111 35.53 -8.64 22.01
C ASN A 111 36.50 -9.32 21.01
N GLU A 112 36.22 -9.24 19.71
CA GLU A 112 37.20 -9.54 18.64
C GLU A 112 37.28 -8.39 17.62
N CYS A 113 37.99 -7.32 17.99
CA CYS A 113 38.49 -6.30 17.07
C CYS A 113 39.77 -5.66 17.66
N ALA A 114 40.71 -6.51 18.10
CA ALA A 114 41.87 -6.09 18.90
C ALA A 114 43.15 -6.89 18.62
N ILE A 115 43.50 -7.15 17.35
CA ILE A 115 44.87 -7.49 16.90
C ILE A 115 45.08 -6.88 15.49
N LEU A 116 45.65 -5.66 15.41
CA LEU A 116 46.70 -5.21 14.45
C LEU A 116 46.91 -3.67 14.53
N ALA A 117 47.68 -3.18 15.51
CA ALA A 117 48.27 -1.82 15.48
C ALA A 117 49.35 -1.61 16.57
N LYS A 118 50.54 -2.16 16.34
CA LYS A 118 51.82 -1.76 16.96
C LYS A 118 52.87 -1.89 15.84
N THR A 119 53.75 -0.94 15.55
CA THR A 119 54.13 0.30 16.23
C THR A 119 54.69 1.28 15.20
N LYS A 120 54.42 2.59 15.33
CA LYS A 120 55.39 3.66 15.03
C LYS A 120 54.95 4.97 15.66
N GLU A 121 55.63 5.34 16.74
CA GLU A 121 55.52 6.68 17.32
C GLU A 121 56.20 7.67 16.37
N VAL A 122 55.46 8.68 15.94
CA VAL A 122 56.01 9.97 15.53
C VAL A 122 55.27 11.01 16.36
N THR A 123 56.02 11.72 17.19
CA THR A 123 55.51 12.78 18.06
C THR A 123 54.99 13.94 17.23
N LEU A 124 53.66 14.11 17.26
CA LEU A 124 53.01 15.38 16.96
C LEU A 124 51.97 15.61 18.06
N GLU A 125 52.35 16.44 19.04
CA GLU A 125 51.41 16.96 20.02
C GLU A 125 50.36 17.80 19.30
N ASN A 126 49.14 17.29 19.23
CA ASN A 126 47.96 18.11 19.05
C ASN A 126 46.94 17.64 20.08
N HIS A 127 46.76 18.45 21.13
CA HIS A 127 45.56 18.39 21.95
C HIS A 127 44.37 18.86 21.12
N SER A 128 43.87 17.99 20.24
CA SER A 128 42.54 18.15 19.64
C SER A 128 41.51 18.02 20.77
N ILE A 129 41.12 19.17 21.30
CA ILE A 129 39.94 19.35 22.14
C ILE A 129 38.81 18.58 21.44
N LYS A 130 38.23 17.58 22.11
CA LYS A 130 37.07 16.86 21.59
C LYS A 130 35.91 17.85 21.52
N LYS A 131 35.74 18.47 20.35
CA LYS A 131 34.62 19.34 20.03
C LYS A 131 33.34 18.52 20.25
N GLN A 132 32.43 19.02 21.07
CA GLN A 132 31.13 18.38 21.24
C GLN A 132 30.35 18.52 19.93
N PRO A 133 29.56 17.51 19.53
CA PRO A 133 28.76 17.60 18.33
C PRO A 133 27.70 18.69 18.49
N ILE A 134 27.46 19.45 17.43
CA ILE A 134 26.52 20.56 17.43
C ILE A 134 25.09 19.99 17.40
N GLU A 135 24.26 20.46 18.34
CA GLU A 135 22.83 20.15 18.39
C GLU A 135 22.09 20.94 17.30
N ILE A 136 21.36 20.23 16.45
CA ILE A 136 20.43 20.84 15.49
C ILE A 136 19.01 20.46 15.88
N ARG A 137 18.23 21.45 16.33
CA ARG A 137 16.80 21.33 16.63
C ARG A 137 15.99 21.44 15.35
N VAL A 138 15.26 20.40 15.00
CA VAL A 138 14.44 20.33 13.78
C VAL A 138 12.96 20.40 14.12
N GLN A 139 12.22 21.24 13.39
CA GLN A 139 10.76 21.28 13.37
C GLN A 139 10.29 20.95 11.95
N CYS A 140 9.20 20.20 11.79
CA CYS A 140 8.62 19.88 10.50
C CYS A 140 7.11 20.13 10.48
N ILE A 141 6.64 20.79 9.43
CA ILE A 141 5.23 21.10 9.20
C ILE A 141 4.82 20.60 7.81
N PHE A 142 3.89 19.65 7.79
CA PHE A 142 3.28 19.15 6.55
C PHE A 142 2.20 20.14 6.11
N SER A 143 2.57 21.15 5.32
CA SER A 143 1.72 22.30 4.98
C SER A 143 0.64 21.98 3.93
N ARG A 144 0.92 21.07 3.00
CA ARG A 144 -0.04 20.44 2.09
C ARG A 144 0.43 19.01 1.79
N VAL A 145 -0.39 18.02 2.09
CA VAL A 145 -0.25 16.69 1.51
C VAL A 145 -1.18 16.62 0.29
N GLY A 146 -0.62 16.22 -0.85
CA GLY A 146 -1.32 16.07 -2.12
C GLY A 146 -1.75 14.63 -2.36
N GLU A 147 -1.73 14.22 -3.63
CA GLU A 147 -2.04 12.85 -4.07
C GLU A 147 -1.03 11.83 -3.50
N ILE A 148 -1.56 10.70 -3.01
CA ILE A 148 -0.80 9.55 -2.50
C ILE A 148 -0.97 8.38 -3.48
N ASP A 149 0.06 8.14 -4.30
CA ASP A 149 0.07 7.13 -5.35
C ASP A 149 0.64 5.81 -4.81
N THR A 150 -0.27 4.90 -4.44
CA THR A 150 0.10 3.61 -3.86
C THR A 150 0.60 2.58 -4.87
N LEU A 151 0.46 2.84 -6.18
CA LEU A 151 0.98 1.95 -7.23
C LEU A 151 2.46 2.21 -7.49
N ASN A 152 2.87 3.48 -7.46
CA ASN A 152 4.24 3.92 -7.76
C ASN A 152 5.06 4.27 -6.50
N GLU A 153 4.60 3.88 -5.30
CA GLU A 153 5.29 4.08 -4.00
C GLU A 153 5.79 5.52 -3.81
N ARG A 154 4.88 6.49 -4.02
CA ARG A 154 5.20 7.92 -3.97
C ARG A 154 4.04 8.76 -3.47
N TYR A 155 4.34 9.93 -2.93
CA TYR A 155 3.34 10.93 -2.58
C TYR A 155 3.82 12.33 -2.97
N THR A 156 2.88 13.26 -3.13
CA THR A 156 3.19 14.67 -3.41
C THR A 156 2.96 15.51 -2.16
N ALA A 157 3.85 16.46 -1.87
CA ALA A 157 3.67 17.35 -0.73
C ALA A 157 4.35 18.72 -0.89
N GLU A 158 3.85 19.68 -0.12
CA GLU A 158 4.52 20.94 0.23
C GLU A 158 4.79 20.90 1.74
N LEU A 159 6.07 20.87 2.09
CA LEU A 159 6.56 20.71 3.46
C LEU A 159 7.37 21.94 3.83
N PHE A 160 7.25 22.35 5.08
CA PHE A 160 8.04 23.42 5.65
C PHE A 160 8.79 22.87 6.86
N PHE A 161 10.11 22.96 6.86
CA PHE A 161 10.92 22.53 7.99
C PHE A 161 11.93 23.61 8.38
N GLU A 162 12.12 23.75 9.69
CA GLU A 162 13.08 24.67 10.28
C GLU A 162 14.15 23.85 11.00
N ALA A 163 15.41 24.27 10.86
CA ALA A 163 16.54 23.72 11.60
C ALA A 163 17.22 24.86 12.36
N SER A 164 17.29 24.78 13.69
CA SER A 164 17.95 25.80 14.51
C SER A 164 19.11 25.24 15.32
N TRP A 165 20.15 26.07 15.47
CA TRP A 165 21.36 25.78 16.23
C TRP A 165 21.86 27.04 16.91
N TYR A 166 22.74 26.86 17.91
CA TYR A 166 23.42 27.96 18.59
C TYR A 166 24.79 28.22 17.96
N ASP A 167 25.14 29.49 17.80
CA ASP A 167 26.48 29.92 17.37
C ASP A 167 26.97 31.06 18.28
N GLU A 168 28.14 30.86 18.90
CA GLU A 168 28.79 31.82 19.79
C GLU A 168 29.62 32.88 19.01
N SER A 169 29.87 32.64 17.72
CA SER A 169 30.75 33.50 16.90
C SER A 169 30.02 34.63 16.17
N GLN A 170 28.71 34.50 15.96
CA GLN A 170 27.88 35.47 15.24
C GLN A 170 27.55 36.70 16.11
N LYS A 171 27.64 37.91 15.54
CA LYS A 171 27.21 39.16 16.20
C LYS A 171 25.84 39.63 15.71
N ILE A 172 25.02 40.07 16.66
CA ILE A 172 23.65 40.56 16.46
C ILE A 172 23.60 41.72 15.45
N GLY A 173 22.60 41.73 14.57
CA GLY A 173 22.33 42.82 13.63
C GLY A 173 23.09 42.74 12.30
N THR A 174 23.85 41.68 12.07
CA THR A 174 24.43 41.36 10.75
C THR A 174 23.56 40.34 10.02
N GLU A 175 23.53 40.40 8.69
CA GLU A 175 22.95 39.31 7.88
C GLU A 175 23.83 38.06 8.04
N TYR A 176 23.21 36.89 8.20
CA TYR A 176 23.94 35.63 8.38
C TYR A 176 24.63 35.24 7.07
N ASP A 177 25.96 35.21 7.07
CA ASP A 177 26.76 34.73 5.94
C ASP A 177 27.06 33.22 6.11
N PRO A 178 26.47 32.34 5.27
CA PRO A 178 26.67 30.90 5.34
C PRO A 178 28.05 30.42 4.87
N HIS A 179 28.91 31.33 4.38
CA HIS A 179 30.30 31.04 4.00
C HIS A 179 31.30 31.38 5.11
N GLY A 180 30.98 32.34 6.00
CA GLY A 180 31.83 32.73 7.12
C GLY A 180 31.60 31.94 8.41
N HIS A 181 30.40 31.36 8.58
CA HIS A 181 29.95 30.73 9.83
C HIS A 181 29.58 29.25 9.62
N PHE A 182 29.28 28.55 10.73
CA PHE A 182 28.86 27.15 10.66
C PHE A 182 27.53 26.99 9.92
N ASN A 183 27.50 26.09 8.94
CA ASN A 183 26.37 25.82 8.05
C ASN A 183 26.17 24.31 7.93
N PRO A 184 25.00 23.74 8.32
CA PRO A 184 24.81 22.31 8.38
C PRO A 184 24.56 21.62 7.03
N GLN A 185 24.38 22.38 5.94
CA GLN A 185 24.20 21.86 4.57
C GLN A 185 23.14 20.74 4.47
N LEU A 186 21.90 21.03 4.89
CA LEU A 186 20.83 20.03 4.95
C LEU A 186 20.37 19.59 3.55
N VAL A 187 20.25 18.27 3.38
CA VAL A 187 19.86 17.60 2.12
C VAL A 187 18.65 16.70 2.36
N VAL A 188 17.66 16.77 1.45
CA VAL A 188 16.48 15.91 1.47
C VAL A 188 16.74 14.64 0.68
N LEU A 189 16.74 13.49 1.34
CA LEU A 189 17.14 12.21 0.76
C LEU A 189 16.08 11.52 -0.11
N ASN A 190 14.80 11.72 0.20
CA ASN A 190 13.72 10.92 -0.39
C ASN A 190 12.91 11.66 -1.47
N HIS A 191 13.43 12.77 -2.00
CA HIS A 191 12.80 13.46 -3.12
C HIS A 191 13.00 12.69 -4.44
N LEU A 192 12.00 12.72 -5.32
CA LEU A 192 11.99 12.02 -6.60
C LEU A 192 12.07 13.00 -7.78
N GLY A 193 13.17 12.88 -8.54
CA GLY A 193 13.43 13.63 -9.77
C GLY A 193 13.65 15.14 -9.56
N ASP A 194 14.00 15.83 -10.65
CA ASP A 194 14.43 17.23 -10.64
C ASP A 194 13.31 18.26 -10.34
N SER A 195 12.13 17.78 -9.93
CA SER A 195 10.94 18.61 -9.71
C SER A 195 10.87 19.28 -8.34
N LEU A 196 11.86 19.05 -7.47
CA LEU A 196 11.93 19.61 -6.13
C LEU A 196 12.15 21.13 -6.18
N LYS A 197 11.11 21.90 -5.85
CA LYS A 197 11.23 23.33 -5.59
C LYS A 197 11.67 23.52 -4.15
N HIS A 198 12.84 24.12 -3.94
CA HIS A 198 13.43 24.35 -2.63
C HIS A 198 13.71 25.84 -2.44
N GLU A 199 12.95 26.48 -1.55
CA GLU A 199 13.18 27.83 -1.08
C GLU A 199 13.87 27.74 0.29
N LYS A 200 15.00 28.44 0.48
CA LYS A 200 15.77 28.48 1.72
C LYS A 200 16.02 29.93 2.13
N TRP A 201 15.83 30.25 3.41
CA TRP A 201 16.20 31.53 4.01
C TRP A 201 16.66 31.35 5.46
N HIS A 202 17.26 32.37 6.04
CA HIS A 202 17.76 32.33 7.42
C HIS A 202 17.10 33.44 8.27
N SER A 203 16.92 33.17 9.55
CA SER A 203 16.54 34.18 10.55
C SER A 203 17.41 34.05 11.78
N ILE A 204 17.79 35.20 12.37
CA ILE A 204 18.61 35.26 13.58
C ILE A 204 17.73 35.69 14.75
N THR A 205 17.70 34.89 15.82
CA THR A 205 16.92 35.16 17.03
C THR A 205 17.86 35.26 18.23
N LYS A 206 17.73 36.33 19.03
CA LYS A 206 18.45 36.44 20.32
C LYS A 206 17.59 35.83 21.42
N ILE A 207 18.12 34.84 22.14
CA ILE A 207 17.40 34.14 23.21
C ILE A 207 17.80 34.64 24.61
N THR A 208 19.08 35.01 24.82
CA THR A 208 19.62 35.17 26.19
C THR A 208 20.33 36.51 26.40
N ALA A 209 20.44 36.92 27.67
CA ALA A 209 21.28 38.04 28.09
C ALA A 209 22.78 37.81 27.82
N ASP A 210 23.22 36.55 27.75
CA ASP A 210 24.62 36.12 27.59
C ASP A 210 25.14 36.17 26.13
N ASP A 211 24.51 37.01 25.28
CA ASP A 211 24.83 37.20 23.84
C ASP A 211 24.83 35.95 22.93
N ILE A 212 24.41 34.78 23.42
CA ILE A 212 24.20 33.58 22.60
C ILE A 212 23.10 33.83 21.55
N VAL A 213 23.42 33.49 20.29
CA VAL A 213 22.55 33.67 19.13
C VAL A 213 22.00 32.32 18.67
N GLU A 214 20.68 32.23 18.46
CA GLU A 214 20.08 31.11 17.71
C GLU A 214 19.96 31.50 16.24
N ILE A 215 20.55 30.70 15.36
CA ILE A 215 20.35 30.79 13.92
C ILE A 215 19.28 29.75 13.56
N THR A 216 18.25 30.17 12.83
CA THR A 216 17.24 29.28 12.26
C THR A 216 17.35 29.30 10.73
N GLU A 217 17.61 28.14 10.14
CA GLU A 217 17.50 27.89 8.71
C GLU A 217 16.09 27.37 8.38
N HIS A 218 15.41 28.09 7.49
CA HIS A 218 14.06 27.81 7.06
C HIS A 218 14.08 27.18 5.67
N HIS A 219 13.33 26.10 5.50
CA HIS A 219 13.19 25.42 4.22
C HIS A 219 11.73 25.20 3.87
N LYS A 220 11.33 25.71 2.71
CA LYS A 220 10.06 25.36 2.07
C LYS A 220 10.35 24.50 0.85
N ILE A 221 9.92 23.25 0.91
CA ILE A 221 10.11 22.27 -0.15
C ILE A 221 8.77 21.84 -0.75
N ARG A 222 8.71 21.73 -2.06
CA ARG A 222 7.56 21.20 -2.79
C ARG A 222 8.02 20.25 -3.87
N GLY A 223 7.52 19.02 -3.85
CA GLY A 223 7.93 18.00 -4.80
C GLY A 223 7.18 16.69 -4.66
N VAL A 224 7.72 15.67 -5.33
CA VAL A 224 7.32 14.27 -5.19
C VAL A 224 8.33 13.58 -4.27
N PHE A 225 7.84 12.76 -3.36
CA PHE A 225 8.65 12.02 -2.40
C PHE A 225 8.41 10.52 -2.57
N TRP A 226 9.48 9.74 -2.48
CA TRP A 226 9.40 8.27 -2.45
C TRP A 226 9.01 7.80 -1.06
N GLU A 227 8.07 6.84 -1.01
CA GLU A 227 7.65 6.21 0.23
C GLU A 227 7.16 4.79 0.01
N ARG A 228 7.61 3.85 0.85
CA ARG A 228 7.29 2.44 0.70
C ARG A 228 5.94 2.12 1.34
N MET A 229 5.01 1.59 0.56
CA MET A 229 3.64 1.33 1.02
C MET A 229 3.51 -0.06 1.66
N GLU A 230 3.07 -0.12 2.92
CA GLU A 230 2.86 -1.36 3.67
C GLU A 230 1.40 -1.82 3.59
N LEU A 231 1.10 -2.74 2.68
CA LEU A 231 -0.27 -3.13 2.31
C LEU A 231 -0.75 -4.44 2.98
N ASN A 232 -0.01 -4.97 3.95
CA ASN A 232 -0.35 -6.19 4.69
C ASN A 232 -1.80 -6.19 5.21
N HIS A 233 -2.24 -5.05 5.76
CA HIS A 233 -3.55 -4.86 6.39
C HIS A 233 -4.57 -4.16 5.48
N PHE A 234 -4.33 -4.11 4.17
CA PHE A 234 -5.22 -3.47 3.20
C PHE A 234 -6.64 -4.07 3.26
N PRO A 235 -7.72 -3.25 3.28
CA PRO A 235 -7.79 -1.80 3.07
C PRO A 235 -7.83 -0.96 4.36
N TYR A 236 -7.56 -1.56 5.51
CA TYR A 236 -7.59 -0.88 6.82
C TYR A 236 -6.22 -0.33 7.23
N ASP A 237 -5.27 -0.33 6.29
CA ASP A 237 -3.90 0.14 6.44
C ASP A 237 -3.80 1.59 6.94
N VAL A 238 -2.70 1.87 7.63
CA VAL A 238 -2.20 3.20 7.97
C VAL A 238 -0.81 3.25 7.37
N GLN A 239 -0.55 4.24 6.53
CA GLN A 239 0.74 4.47 5.90
C GLN A 239 1.48 5.60 6.63
N GLU A 240 2.81 5.49 6.64
CA GLU A 240 3.74 6.52 7.10
C GLU A 240 4.20 7.29 5.87
N LEU A 241 4.10 8.62 5.86
CA LEU A 241 4.65 9.48 4.81
C LEU A 241 5.82 10.26 5.41
N SER A 242 7.04 9.88 5.03
CA SER A 242 8.28 10.37 5.64
C SER A 242 8.97 11.47 4.82
N LEU A 243 9.55 12.44 5.52
CA LEU A 243 10.58 13.34 5.00
C LEU A 243 11.91 12.96 5.63
N SER A 244 12.88 12.51 4.84
CA SER A 244 14.21 12.10 5.29
C SER A 244 15.22 13.24 5.04
N ILE A 245 15.80 13.81 6.10
CA ILE A 245 16.78 14.91 6.03
C ILE A 245 18.12 14.40 6.57
N THR A 246 19.23 14.76 5.90
CA THR A 246 20.59 14.46 6.34
C THR A 246 21.54 15.64 6.09
N THR A 247 22.81 15.46 6.43
CA THR A 247 23.90 16.41 6.21
C THR A 247 25.14 15.65 5.70
N PRO A 248 25.99 16.25 4.85
CA PRO A 248 27.28 15.67 4.47
C PRO A 248 28.31 15.64 5.63
N LEU A 249 27.98 16.19 6.80
CA LEU A 249 28.79 16.18 8.00
C LEU A 249 28.55 14.90 8.82
N THR A 250 29.50 14.52 9.69
CA THR A 250 29.45 13.23 10.38
C THR A 250 28.69 13.30 11.70
N THR A 251 28.29 12.15 12.24
CA THR A 251 27.67 12.04 13.58
C THR A 251 28.61 12.45 14.73
N HIS A 252 29.90 12.66 14.46
CA HIS A 252 30.83 13.27 15.41
C HIS A 252 30.77 14.80 15.43
N ASP A 253 30.29 15.42 14.35
CA ASP A 253 30.21 16.87 14.18
C ASP A 253 28.82 17.41 14.56
N ILE A 254 27.76 16.64 14.29
CA ILE A 254 26.35 17.04 14.41
C ILE A 254 25.48 15.91 14.94
N TYR A 255 24.45 16.26 15.71
CA TYR A 255 23.28 15.39 15.91
C TYR A 255 21.96 16.16 15.78
N PHE A 256 20.92 15.48 15.32
CA PHE A 256 19.57 16.04 15.22
C PHE A 256 18.74 15.74 16.48
N ILE A 257 17.88 16.67 16.85
CA ILE A 257 16.85 16.51 17.88
C ILE A 257 15.58 17.26 17.47
N GLN A 258 14.41 16.81 17.90
CA GLN A 258 13.15 17.50 17.67
C GLN A 258 13.10 18.80 18.50
N ASN A 259 12.71 19.91 17.87
CA ASN A 259 12.45 21.15 18.59
C ASN A 259 11.21 20.96 19.49
N LYS A 260 11.38 21.13 20.81
CA LYS A 260 10.30 21.00 21.80
C LYS A 260 9.56 22.31 22.05
N GLU A 261 10.10 23.46 21.65
CA GLU A 261 9.47 24.76 21.84
C GLU A 261 8.47 25.00 20.69
N LYS A 262 8.94 24.82 19.46
CA LYS A 262 8.12 24.94 18.24
C LYS A 262 7.52 23.57 17.87
N LEU A 263 6.21 23.40 18.05
CA LEU A 263 5.53 22.15 17.74
C LEU A 263 5.53 21.85 16.23
N SER A 264 5.85 20.60 15.90
CA SER A 264 5.70 20.03 14.55
C SER A 264 4.27 19.53 14.35
N GLY A 265 3.76 19.56 13.11
CA GLY A 265 2.34 19.27 12.88
C GLY A 265 1.93 19.21 11.42
N VAL A 266 0.63 19.03 11.18
CA VAL A 266 0.07 18.78 9.85
C VAL A 266 -1.12 19.71 9.58
N ASN A 267 -1.10 20.41 8.44
CA ASN A 267 -2.22 21.24 8.02
C ASN A 267 -3.26 20.42 7.24
N ARG A 268 -4.34 20.04 7.92
CA ARG A 268 -5.44 19.26 7.33
C ARG A 268 -6.35 20.04 6.38
N ILE A 269 -6.43 21.37 6.51
CA ILE A 269 -7.38 22.21 5.75
C ILE A 269 -7.10 22.15 4.24
N VAL A 270 -5.84 21.94 3.88
CA VAL A 270 -5.36 21.93 2.48
C VAL A 270 -5.13 20.49 1.98
N PHE A 271 -5.59 19.47 2.71
CA PHE A 271 -5.37 18.08 2.32
C PHE A 271 -6.18 17.74 1.07
N SER A 272 -5.49 17.42 -0.04
CA SER A 272 -6.16 17.19 -1.32
C SER A 272 -6.87 15.83 -1.41
N ASP A 273 -6.37 14.85 -0.65
CA ASP A 273 -6.71 13.44 -0.77
C ASP A 273 -7.70 12.95 0.31
N GLU A 274 -8.43 13.89 0.94
CA GLU A 274 -9.32 13.61 2.07
C GLU A 274 -10.45 12.60 1.74
N GLN A 275 -10.85 12.46 0.47
CA GLN A 275 -11.86 11.47 0.08
C GLN A 275 -11.37 10.02 0.21
N SER A 276 -10.06 9.79 0.04
CA SER A 276 -9.43 8.46 0.06
C SER A 276 -8.74 8.15 1.39
N TRP A 277 -8.35 9.18 2.14
CA TRP A 277 -7.48 9.06 3.31
C TRP A 277 -7.96 9.91 4.50
N HIS A 278 -7.51 9.53 5.69
CA HIS A 278 -7.65 10.28 6.93
C HIS A 278 -6.26 10.66 7.44
N LEU A 279 -5.95 11.95 7.41
CA LEU A 279 -4.67 12.50 7.84
C LEU A 279 -4.67 12.71 9.36
N TYR A 280 -3.74 12.08 10.07
CA TYR A 280 -3.55 12.26 11.51
C TYR A 280 -2.84 13.61 11.79
N GLU A 281 -3.01 14.15 12.99
CA GLU A 281 -2.50 15.49 13.36
C GLU A 281 -1.02 15.48 13.74
N HIS A 282 -0.53 14.37 14.32
CA HIS A 282 0.84 14.24 14.80
C HIS A 282 1.89 14.03 13.71
N VAL A 283 3.08 14.61 13.96
CA VAL A 283 4.33 14.30 13.25
C VAL A 283 5.27 13.60 14.23
N GLU A 284 5.76 12.42 13.85
CA GLU A 284 6.71 11.64 14.65
C GLU A 284 8.14 11.79 14.08
N PHE A 285 9.13 11.81 14.97
CA PHE A 285 10.53 11.99 14.62
C PHE A 285 11.29 10.72 14.96
N THR A 286 11.89 10.10 13.95
CA THR A 286 12.86 9.01 14.14
C THR A 286 14.25 9.46 13.69
N TYR A 287 15.26 8.99 14.43
CA TYR A 287 16.65 9.33 14.19
C TYR A 287 17.37 8.07 13.72
N GLU A 288 17.91 8.13 12.53
CA GLU A 288 18.63 7.03 11.89
C GLU A 288 20.10 7.46 11.68
N GLN A 289 20.98 6.47 11.50
CA GLN A 289 22.39 6.69 11.17
C GLN A 289 22.67 5.99 9.84
N HIS A 290 23.20 6.72 8.87
CA HIS A 290 23.52 6.19 7.55
C HIS A 290 25.04 6.03 7.41
N CYS A 291 25.49 4.80 7.22
CA CYS A 291 26.88 4.48 6.92
C CYS A 291 27.08 4.44 5.40
N GLU A 292 28.03 5.21 4.88
CA GLU A 292 28.42 5.08 3.47
C GLU A 292 29.30 3.83 3.27
N GLU A 293 28.71 2.72 2.84
CA GLU A 293 29.47 1.47 2.57
C GLU A 293 30.32 1.54 1.29
N TYR A 294 30.03 2.48 0.38
CA TYR A 294 30.62 2.56 -0.96
C TYR A 294 31.58 3.73 -1.19
N SER A 295 31.78 4.62 -0.21
CA SER A 295 32.72 5.74 -0.38
C SER A 295 34.15 5.34 -0.04
N LEU A 296 35.11 6.05 -0.63
CA LEU A 296 36.54 5.79 -0.45
C LEU A 296 37.00 5.94 1.01
N ASN A 297 36.22 6.67 1.82
CA ASN A 297 36.42 6.85 3.25
C ASN A 297 35.51 5.89 4.02
N GLN A 298 35.87 4.61 4.05
CA GLN A 298 35.15 3.59 4.81
C GLN A 298 34.91 4.04 6.27
N ASN A 299 33.70 3.82 6.78
CA ASN A 299 33.22 4.15 8.13
C ASN A 299 32.83 5.62 8.42
N GLN A 300 32.49 6.44 7.41
CA GLN A 300 31.77 7.70 7.69
C GLN A 300 30.28 7.42 7.95
N VAL A 301 29.80 7.90 9.11
CA VAL A 301 28.42 7.77 9.58
C VAL A 301 27.78 9.14 9.62
N HIS A 302 26.68 9.30 8.91
CA HIS A 302 25.92 10.54 8.78
C HIS A 302 24.62 10.45 9.59
N PRO A 303 24.26 11.49 10.36
CA PRO A 303 22.98 11.52 11.04
C PRO A 303 21.85 11.74 10.02
N VAL A 304 20.72 11.07 10.24
CA VAL A 304 19.49 11.25 9.45
C VAL A 304 18.34 11.49 10.41
N VAL A 305 17.54 12.52 10.16
CA VAL A 305 16.28 12.75 10.86
C VAL A 305 15.13 12.50 9.89
N VAL A 306 14.18 11.68 10.32
CA VAL A 306 13.03 11.27 9.52
C VAL A 306 11.77 11.78 10.20
N CYS A 307 11.10 12.73 9.55
CA CYS A 307 9.85 13.31 10.03
C CYS A 307 8.69 12.58 9.35
N THR A 308 7.84 11.87 10.11
CA THR A 308 6.73 11.07 9.56
C THR A 308 5.38 11.68 9.91
N CYS A 309 4.51 11.84 8.92
CA CYS A 309 3.07 12.04 9.16
C CYS A 309 2.32 10.74 8.82
N HIS A 310 1.19 10.49 9.47
CA HIS A 310 0.44 9.25 9.30
C HIS A 310 -0.86 9.48 8.51
N VAL A 311 -1.21 8.54 7.61
CA VAL A 311 -2.47 8.55 6.86
C VAL A 311 -3.18 7.20 6.94
N GLY A 312 -4.43 7.19 7.42
CA GLY A 312 -5.29 6.01 7.46
C GLY A 312 -6.21 5.92 6.24
N ARG A 313 -6.17 4.82 5.49
CA ARG A 313 -7.05 4.65 4.30
C ARG A 313 -8.53 4.65 4.68
N LYS A 314 -9.39 5.24 3.84
CA LYS A 314 -10.86 5.12 3.95
C LYS A 314 -11.32 3.81 3.30
N CYS A 315 -11.50 2.78 4.12
CA CYS A 315 -11.73 1.39 3.70
C CYS A 315 -13.10 1.10 3.05
N GLY A 316 -14.09 1.99 3.21
CA GLY A 316 -15.49 1.74 2.84
C GLY A 316 -15.72 1.28 1.39
N TYR A 317 -14.99 1.85 0.43
CA TYR A 317 -15.05 1.45 -0.98
C TYR A 317 -14.72 -0.05 -1.16
N TYR A 318 -13.62 -0.53 -0.57
CA TYR A 318 -13.15 -1.90 -0.73
C TYR A 318 -13.99 -2.91 0.08
N ILE A 319 -14.63 -2.47 1.17
CA ILE A 319 -15.58 -3.32 1.92
C ILE A 319 -16.77 -3.68 1.02
N TRP A 320 -17.41 -2.68 0.40
CA TRP A 320 -18.59 -2.89 -0.45
C TRP A 320 -18.26 -3.44 -1.84
N ASN A 321 -17.19 -2.96 -2.48
CA ASN A 321 -16.88 -3.30 -3.87
C ASN A 321 -15.88 -4.45 -4.02
N ALA A 322 -15.29 -4.98 -2.93
CA ALA A 322 -14.44 -6.16 -2.98
C ALA A 322 -14.85 -7.25 -1.99
N TYR A 323 -14.82 -6.99 -0.68
CA TYR A 323 -15.15 -8.02 0.32
C TYR A 323 -16.59 -8.53 0.17
N PHE A 324 -17.57 -7.63 0.04
CA PHE A 324 -18.96 -8.01 -0.13
C PHE A 324 -19.22 -8.74 -1.46
N LEU A 325 -18.53 -8.38 -2.56
CA LEU A 325 -18.66 -9.13 -3.82
C LEU A 325 -18.07 -10.54 -3.74
N ILE A 326 -16.92 -10.72 -3.09
CA ILE A 326 -16.33 -12.06 -2.83
C ILE A 326 -17.27 -12.89 -1.94
N PHE A 327 -17.88 -12.28 -0.93
CA PHE A 327 -18.90 -12.92 -0.09
C PHE A 327 -20.14 -13.37 -0.91
N LEU A 328 -20.63 -12.55 -1.84
CA LEU A 328 -21.75 -12.94 -2.72
C LEU A 328 -21.37 -14.09 -3.66
N ILE A 329 -20.20 -14.03 -4.31
CA ILE A 329 -19.72 -15.09 -5.22
C ILE A 329 -19.55 -16.43 -4.47
N THR A 330 -19.03 -16.40 -3.24
CA THR A 330 -18.86 -17.62 -2.43
C THR A 330 -20.15 -18.16 -1.84
N SER A 331 -21.04 -17.29 -1.35
CA SER A 331 -22.34 -17.73 -0.82
C SER A 331 -23.22 -18.36 -1.91
N ALA A 332 -23.13 -17.89 -3.17
CA ALA A 332 -23.79 -18.52 -4.31
C ALA A 332 -23.36 -19.98 -4.55
N ALA A 333 -22.17 -20.40 -4.10
CA ALA A 333 -21.75 -21.79 -4.19
C ALA A 333 -22.54 -22.71 -3.25
N LEU A 334 -23.12 -22.21 -2.16
CA LEU A 334 -24.01 -22.99 -1.30
C LEU A 334 -25.32 -23.37 -2.00
N CYS A 335 -25.75 -22.62 -3.01
CA CYS A 335 -26.93 -22.94 -3.81
C CYS A 335 -26.75 -24.21 -4.66
N THR A 336 -25.51 -24.64 -4.94
CA THR A 336 -25.24 -25.85 -5.73
C THR A 336 -25.65 -27.15 -5.02
N PHE A 337 -25.83 -27.11 -3.69
CA PHE A 337 -26.38 -28.22 -2.90
C PHE A 337 -27.91 -28.35 -3.00
N ALA A 338 -28.61 -27.35 -3.56
CA ALA A 338 -30.04 -27.45 -3.85
C ALA A 338 -30.34 -28.26 -5.12
N ILE A 339 -29.32 -28.53 -5.95
CA ILE A 339 -29.41 -29.33 -7.17
C ILE A 339 -29.17 -30.81 -6.81
N PRO A 340 -30.05 -31.74 -7.21
CA PRO A 340 -29.89 -33.15 -6.86
C PRO A 340 -28.61 -33.77 -7.47
N PRO A 341 -28.00 -34.79 -6.83
CA PRO A 341 -26.76 -35.42 -7.30
C PRO A 341 -26.87 -36.08 -8.68
N SER A 342 -28.07 -36.43 -9.12
CA SER A 342 -28.33 -36.92 -10.47
C SER A 342 -28.02 -35.89 -11.57
N ASN A 343 -28.14 -34.58 -11.31
CA ASN A 343 -27.71 -33.53 -12.23
C ASN A 343 -26.26 -33.08 -11.96
N THR A 344 -25.33 -34.02 -12.16
CA THR A 344 -23.88 -33.78 -12.05
C THR A 344 -23.41 -32.62 -12.92
N GLN A 345 -23.85 -32.58 -14.19
CA GLN A 345 -23.42 -31.55 -15.15
C GLN A 345 -23.76 -30.14 -14.66
N GLY A 346 -24.98 -29.91 -14.18
CA GLY A 346 -25.41 -28.62 -13.64
C GLY A 346 -24.59 -28.19 -12.42
N ARG A 347 -24.31 -29.11 -11.48
CA ARG A 347 -23.51 -28.82 -10.28
C ARG A 347 -22.09 -28.38 -10.65
N LEU A 348 -21.40 -29.18 -11.46
CA LEU A 348 -20.02 -28.90 -11.89
C LEU A 348 -19.90 -27.65 -12.77
N GLN A 349 -20.87 -27.41 -13.66
CA GLN A 349 -20.90 -26.22 -14.50
C GLN A 349 -20.99 -24.94 -13.65
N ILE A 350 -21.86 -24.91 -12.63
CA ILE A 350 -22.01 -23.75 -11.75
C ILE A 350 -20.77 -23.55 -10.87
N THR A 351 -20.21 -24.59 -10.25
CA THR A 351 -19.00 -24.44 -9.42
C THR A 351 -17.79 -23.98 -10.24
N CYS A 352 -17.57 -24.52 -11.44
CA CYS A 352 -16.50 -24.06 -12.33
C CYS A 352 -16.72 -22.61 -12.81
N THR A 353 -17.97 -22.19 -13.05
CA THR A 353 -18.30 -20.80 -13.41
C THR A 353 -18.03 -19.84 -12.26
N LEU A 354 -18.40 -20.19 -11.03
CA LEU A 354 -18.10 -19.40 -9.83
C LEU A 354 -16.59 -19.32 -9.56
N LEU A 355 -15.85 -20.42 -9.77
CA LEU A 355 -14.40 -20.45 -9.65
C LEU A 355 -13.71 -19.50 -10.63
N LEU A 356 -14.10 -19.55 -11.92
CA LEU A 356 -13.60 -18.63 -12.94
C LEU A 356 -13.94 -17.17 -12.58
N THR A 357 -15.18 -16.93 -12.14
CA THR A 357 -15.64 -15.60 -11.72
C THR A 357 -14.80 -15.05 -10.56
N SER A 358 -14.49 -15.87 -9.55
CA SER A 358 -13.69 -15.49 -8.39
C SER A 358 -12.22 -15.20 -8.76
N VAL A 359 -11.62 -16.02 -9.63
CA VAL A 359 -10.26 -15.79 -10.16
C VAL A 359 -10.19 -14.50 -10.99
N THR A 360 -11.15 -14.29 -11.90
CA THR A 360 -11.25 -13.06 -12.69
C THR A 360 -11.44 -11.83 -11.80
N PHE A 361 -12.31 -11.92 -10.78
CA PHE A 361 -12.54 -10.84 -9.85
C PHE A 361 -11.27 -10.46 -9.08
N ARG A 362 -10.52 -11.45 -8.57
CA ARG A 362 -9.22 -11.20 -7.93
C ARG A 362 -8.25 -10.45 -8.88
N TRP A 363 -8.18 -10.85 -10.14
CA TRP A 363 -7.30 -10.16 -11.10
C TRP A 363 -7.72 -8.70 -11.35
N VAL A 364 -9.02 -8.40 -11.34
CA VAL A 364 -9.53 -7.02 -11.45
C VAL A 364 -9.12 -6.19 -10.23
N VAL A 365 -9.30 -6.70 -9.01
CA VAL A 365 -8.94 -5.97 -7.77
C VAL A 365 -7.44 -5.72 -7.70
N ASN A 366 -6.61 -6.70 -8.09
CA ASN A 366 -5.16 -6.59 -8.00
C ASN A 366 -4.53 -5.60 -9.00
N LYS A 367 -5.30 -5.02 -9.94
CA LYS A 367 -4.84 -3.87 -10.75
C LYS A 367 -4.77 -2.56 -9.95
N SER A 368 -5.49 -2.48 -8.84
CA SER A 368 -5.52 -1.31 -7.95
C SER A 368 -4.46 -1.36 -6.85
N LEU A 369 -3.58 -2.36 -6.87
CA LEU A 369 -2.52 -2.60 -5.89
C LEU A 369 -1.18 -2.74 -6.62
N PRO A 370 -0.06 -2.26 -6.04
CA PRO A 370 1.27 -2.49 -6.58
C PRO A 370 1.60 -3.99 -6.57
N PRO A 371 2.47 -4.48 -7.48
CA PRO A 371 2.89 -5.87 -7.53
C PRO A 371 3.83 -6.21 -6.36
N ILE A 372 3.26 -6.56 -5.22
CA ILE A 372 3.97 -6.98 -3.99
C ILE A 372 4.13 -8.50 -3.90
N SER A 373 5.22 -8.98 -3.28
CA SER A 373 5.51 -10.41 -3.16
C SER A 373 4.82 -11.10 -1.98
N TYR A 374 4.12 -10.35 -1.12
CA TYR A 374 3.41 -10.84 0.06
C TYR A 374 1.90 -10.70 -0.14
N LEU A 375 1.11 -11.51 0.57
CA LEU A 375 -0.34 -11.49 0.46
C LEU A 375 -0.93 -10.38 1.34
N THR A 376 -1.77 -9.53 0.77
CA THR A 376 -2.61 -8.60 1.54
C THR A 376 -3.73 -9.34 2.27
N ALA A 377 -4.32 -8.72 3.30
CA ALA A 377 -5.52 -9.27 3.95
C ALA A 377 -6.69 -9.50 2.96
N LEU A 378 -6.79 -8.67 1.90
CA LEU A 378 -7.74 -8.87 0.80
C LEU A 378 -7.36 -10.10 -0.05
N ASP A 379 -6.10 -10.26 -0.45
CA ASP A 379 -5.64 -11.44 -1.18
C ASP A 379 -5.85 -12.73 -0.39
N VAL A 380 -5.59 -12.72 0.93
CA VAL A 380 -5.84 -13.89 1.79
C VAL A 380 -7.32 -14.30 1.73
N TYR A 381 -8.24 -13.33 1.75
CA TYR A 381 -9.68 -13.60 1.61
C TYR A 381 -10.09 -14.02 0.20
N ALA A 382 -9.50 -13.41 -0.84
CA ALA A 382 -9.74 -13.78 -2.25
C ALA A 382 -9.18 -15.17 -2.59
N ILE A 383 -8.06 -15.59 -2.00
CA ILE A 383 -7.47 -16.90 -2.22
C ILE A 383 -8.18 -17.98 -1.39
N SER A 384 -8.53 -17.70 -0.12
CA SER A 384 -9.27 -18.65 0.71
C SER A 384 -10.66 -18.96 0.15
N SER A 385 -11.34 -17.94 -0.40
CA SER A 385 -12.62 -18.09 -1.10
C SER A 385 -12.49 -18.96 -2.35
N ILE A 386 -11.47 -18.74 -3.19
CA ILE A 386 -11.13 -19.62 -4.32
C ILE A 386 -10.87 -21.07 -3.85
N VAL A 387 -10.12 -21.26 -2.77
CA VAL A 387 -9.86 -22.60 -2.19
C VAL A 387 -11.15 -23.25 -1.70
N ALA A 388 -12.05 -22.51 -1.05
CA ALA A 388 -13.35 -23.03 -0.63
C ALA A 388 -14.22 -23.47 -1.83
N LEU A 389 -14.23 -22.68 -2.91
CA LEU A 389 -14.90 -23.06 -4.18
C LEU A 389 -14.29 -24.34 -4.77
N CYS A 390 -12.97 -24.48 -4.76
CA CYS A 390 -12.29 -25.71 -5.20
C CYS A 390 -12.68 -26.94 -4.35
N ILE A 391 -12.79 -26.80 -3.02
CA ILE A 391 -13.20 -27.91 -2.14
C ILE A 391 -14.64 -28.33 -2.43
N ILE A 392 -15.57 -27.37 -2.61
CA ILE A 392 -16.97 -27.67 -2.99
C ILE A 392 -17.02 -28.35 -4.37
N ASN A 393 -16.21 -27.89 -5.33
CA ASN A 393 -16.16 -28.48 -6.67
C ASN A 393 -15.63 -29.93 -6.65
N VAL A 394 -14.56 -30.20 -5.91
CA VAL A 394 -14.01 -31.56 -5.72
C VAL A 394 -15.03 -32.45 -5.01
N PHE A 395 -15.72 -31.93 -3.99
CA PHE A 395 -16.79 -32.67 -3.31
C PHE A 395 -17.90 -33.09 -4.28
N HIS A 396 -18.42 -32.18 -5.12
CA HIS A 396 -19.43 -32.54 -6.12
C HIS A 396 -18.89 -33.58 -7.12
N GLY A 397 -17.65 -33.44 -7.59
CA GLY A 397 -17.00 -34.42 -8.47
C GLY A 397 -16.89 -35.82 -7.83
N VAL A 398 -16.56 -35.90 -6.55
CA VAL A 398 -16.50 -37.16 -5.79
C VAL A 398 -17.89 -37.79 -5.62
N ILE A 399 -18.91 -36.99 -5.28
CA ILE A 399 -20.31 -37.47 -5.18
C ILE A 399 -20.80 -38.00 -6.53
N SER A 400 -20.52 -37.29 -7.62
CA SER A 400 -20.83 -37.71 -8.98
C SER A 400 -20.13 -39.02 -9.37
N TYR A 401 -18.85 -39.18 -9.02
CA TYR A 401 -18.11 -40.42 -9.26
C TYR A 401 -18.74 -41.62 -8.54
N PHE A 402 -19.12 -41.45 -7.26
CA PHE A 402 -19.82 -42.50 -6.51
C PHE A 402 -21.20 -42.82 -7.10
N TYR A 403 -21.96 -41.81 -7.53
CA TYR A 403 -23.26 -41.97 -8.20
C TYR A 403 -23.15 -42.83 -9.47
N TYR A 404 -22.25 -42.47 -10.40
CA TYR A 404 -22.03 -43.25 -11.63
C TYR A 404 -21.50 -44.66 -11.36
N THR A 405 -20.61 -44.83 -10.38
CA THR A 405 -20.08 -46.15 -10.00
C THR A 405 -21.19 -47.07 -9.49
N GLN A 406 -22.13 -46.55 -8.68
CA GLN A 406 -23.26 -47.34 -8.17
C GLN A 406 -24.24 -47.73 -9.29
N ILE A 407 -24.52 -46.83 -10.24
CA ILE A 407 -25.33 -47.15 -11.43
C ILE A 407 -24.67 -48.23 -12.29
N TYR A 408 -23.37 -48.11 -12.56
CA TYR A 408 -22.64 -49.08 -13.37
C TYR A 408 -22.67 -50.49 -12.74
N LEU A 409 -22.38 -50.59 -11.44
CA LEU A 409 -22.45 -51.85 -10.71
C LEU A 409 -23.87 -52.44 -10.72
N ALA A 410 -24.91 -51.62 -10.54
CA ALA A 410 -26.30 -52.08 -10.61
C ALA A 410 -26.68 -52.61 -12.00
N SER A 411 -26.18 -51.98 -13.07
CA SER A 411 -26.42 -52.43 -14.46
C SER A 411 -25.70 -53.74 -14.82
N SER A 412 -24.68 -54.14 -14.05
CA SER A 412 -23.83 -55.30 -14.33
C SER A 412 -24.39 -56.65 -13.87
N GLN A 413 -25.52 -56.68 -13.15
CA GLN A 413 -26.11 -57.89 -12.57
C GLN A 413 -27.34 -58.37 -13.37
N PRO A 414 -27.28 -59.49 -14.14
CA PRO A 414 -28.32 -59.83 -15.11
C PRO A 414 -29.62 -60.42 -14.54
N SER A 415 -29.70 -60.68 -13.23
CA SER A 415 -30.73 -61.55 -12.64
C SER A 415 -31.35 -60.96 -11.37
N LEU A 416 -32.11 -59.87 -11.50
CA LEU A 416 -32.87 -59.28 -10.39
C LEU A 416 -34.35 -59.08 -10.75
N THR A 417 -35.22 -59.45 -9.81
CA THR A 417 -36.67 -59.32 -9.92
C THR A 417 -37.11 -57.84 -9.91
N PRO A 418 -38.31 -57.48 -10.40
CA PRO A 418 -38.77 -56.08 -10.43
C PRO A 418 -38.82 -55.40 -9.05
N HIS A 419 -38.81 -56.15 -7.95
CA HIS A 419 -38.68 -55.61 -6.60
C HIS A 419 -37.27 -55.06 -6.31
N ALA A 420 -36.23 -55.71 -6.82
CA ALA A 420 -34.85 -55.26 -6.63
C ALA A 420 -34.43 -54.17 -7.63
N ILE A 421 -35.17 -53.95 -8.72
CA ILE A 421 -35.07 -52.73 -9.54
C ILE A 421 -35.52 -51.50 -8.72
N ASN A 422 -36.56 -51.63 -7.88
CA ASN A 422 -36.91 -50.58 -6.91
C ASN A 422 -35.83 -50.40 -5.82
N LEU A 423 -35.07 -51.45 -5.49
CA LEU A 423 -33.91 -51.35 -4.60
C LEU A 423 -32.70 -50.68 -5.30
N SER A 424 -32.62 -50.68 -6.63
CA SER A 424 -31.62 -49.91 -7.38
C SER A 424 -31.90 -48.40 -7.45
N LEU A 425 -33.03 -47.94 -6.89
CA LEU A 425 -33.33 -46.53 -6.59
C LEU A 425 -32.89 -46.08 -5.17
N TYR A 426 -32.42 -46.99 -4.31
CA TYR A 426 -31.78 -46.60 -3.03
C TYR A 426 -30.47 -45.79 -3.11
N PRO A 427 -29.61 -45.81 -4.16
CA PRO A 427 -28.36 -45.05 -4.15
C PRO A 427 -28.58 -43.53 -4.12
N GLU A 428 -29.68 -43.02 -4.68
CA GLU A 428 -30.03 -41.59 -4.53
C GLU A 428 -30.34 -41.24 -3.07
N TYR A 429 -30.99 -42.11 -2.29
CA TYR A 429 -31.37 -41.79 -0.91
C TYR A 429 -30.18 -41.78 0.08
N SER A 430 -29.13 -42.56 -0.16
CA SER A 430 -27.89 -42.48 0.61
C SER A 430 -27.06 -41.25 0.24
N LEU A 431 -26.89 -40.97 -1.05
CA LEU A 431 -26.14 -39.82 -1.55
C LEU A 431 -26.83 -38.48 -1.19
N CYS A 432 -28.15 -38.38 -1.32
CA CYS A 432 -28.91 -37.19 -0.89
C CYS A 432 -28.82 -36.93 0.63
N ARG A 433 -28.66 -37.96 1.46
CA ARG A 433 -28.38 -37.77 2.90
C ARG A 433 -26.97 -37.24 3.13
N LEU A 434 -25.99 -37.75 2.39
CA LEU A 434 -24.60 -37.28 2.47
C LEU A 434 -24.50 -35.82 2.00
N ASP A 435 -25.12 -35.45 0.87
CA ASP A 435 -25.23 -34.06 0.39
C ASP A 435 -25.89 -33.14 1.45
N ARG A 436 -26.93 -33.61 2.13
CA ARG A 436 -27.59 -32.85 3.22
C ARG A 436 -26.66 -32.61 4.39
N TYR A 437 -25.90 -33.61 4.85
CA TYR A 437 -24.92 -33.43 5.92
C TYR A 437 -23.77 -32.53 5.47
N ALA A 438 -23.27 -32.69 4.24
CA ALA A 438 -22.24 -31.86 3.66
C ALA A 438 -22.68 -30.40 3.57
N PHE A 439 -23.92 -30.11 3.15
CA PHE A 439 -24.48 -28.76 3.14
C PHE A 439 -24.38 -28.09 4.52
N PHE A 440 -24.81 -28.76 5.60
CA PHE A 440 -24.70 -28.19 6.95
C PHE A 440 -23.25 -28.00 7.41
N ILE A 441 -22.35 -28.92 7.06
CA ILE A 441 -20.91 -28.81 7.38
C ILE A 441 -20.28 -27.64 6.62
N PHE A 442 -20.48 -27.52 5.31
CA PHE A 442 -19.95 -26.43 4.49
C PHE A 442 -20.56 -25.08 4.89
N CYS A 443 -21.86 -25.02 5.16
CA CYS A 443 -22.55 -23.82 5.61
C CYS A 443 -22.02 -23.36 6.99
N SER A 444 -21.91 -24.27 7.96
CA SER A 444 -21.35 -23.96 9.29
C SER A 444 -19.88 -23.52 9.21
N SER A 445 -19.06 -24.25 8.45
CA SER A 445 -17.65 -23.90 8.20
C SER A 445 -17.50 -22.54 7.51
N PHE A 446 -18.36 -22.25 6.52
CA PHE A 446 -18.40 -20.95 5.84
C PHE A 446 -18.75 -19.82 6.81
N PHE A 447 -19.84 -19.93 7.58
CA PHE A 447 -20.22 -18.88 8.53
C PHE A 447 -19.16 -18.68 9.63
N LEU A 448 -18.58 -19.76 10.17
CA LEU A 448 -17.48 -19.67 11.12
C LEU A 448 -16.26 -18.97 10.50
N TYR A 449 -15.88 -19.33 9.28
CA TYR A 449 -14.79 -18.69 8.55
C TYR A 449 -15.05 -17.19 8.31
N GLN A 450 -16.26 -16.82 7.90
CA GLN A 450 -16.66 -15.42 7.68
C GLN A 450 -16.60 -14.60 8.98
N ILE A 451 -17.01 -15.18 10.12
CA ILE A 451 -16.90 -14.53 11.44
C ILE A 451 -15.43 -14.37 11.84
N LEU A 452 -14.61 -15.42 11.69
CA LEU A 452 -13.19 -15.38 12.05
C LEU A 452 -12.41 -14.38 11.20
N ILE A 453 -12.61 -14.35 9.88
CA ILE A 453 -11.92 -13.40 9.01
C ILE A 453 -12.38 -11.96 9.27
N LEU A 454 -13.68 -11.73 9.55
CA LEU A 454 -14.18 -10.41 9.94
C LEU A 454 -13.55 -9.92 11.25
N LEU A 455 -13.47 -10.78 12.27
CA LEU A 455 -12.82 -10.46 13.54
C LEU A 455 -11.32 -10.17 13.34
N CYS A 456 -10.59 -11.01 12.62
CA CYS A 456 -9.16 -10.82 12.37
C CYS A 456 -8.86 -9.55 11.55
N THR A 457 -9.63 -9.29 10.49
CA THR A 457 -9.45 -8.12 9.61
C THR A 457 -9.83 -6.80 10.28
N LEU A 458 -10.78 -6.80 11.23
CA LEU A 458 -11.13 -5.60 11.99
C LEU A 458 -10.23 -5.36 13.20
N TRP A 459 -9.88 -6.41 13.96
CA TRP A 459 -9.23 -6.27 15.27
C TRP A 459 -7.83 -5.66 15.21
N VAL A 460 -6.96 -6.18 14.34
CA VAL A 460 -5.56 -5.73 14.26
C VAL A 460 -5.46 -4.27 13.78
N PRO A 461 -6.16 -3.85 12.71
CA PRO A 461 -6.11 -2.46 12.25
C PRO A 461 -6.85 -1.49 13.18
N TYR A 462 -7.94 -1.92 13.82
CA TYR A 462 -8.62 -1.12 14.85
C TYR A 462 -7.67 -0.74 15.99
N ARG A 463 -6.88 -1.71 16.49
CA ARG A 463 -5.86 -1.44 17.51
C ARG A 463 -4.78 -0.45 17.05
N ARG A 464 -4.33 -0.52 15.79
CA ARG A 464 -3.39 0.46 15.21
C ARG A 464 -4.00 1.87 15.12
N ARG A 465 -5.22 1.99 14.58
CA ARG A 465 -5.93 3.28 14.44
C ARG A 465 -6.24 3.92 15.80
N LEU A 466 -6.57 3.13 16.82
CA LEU A 466 -6.70 3.59 18.22
C LEU A 466 -5.38 4.04 18.86
N ALA A 467 -4.23 3.53 18.42
CA ALA A 467 -2.94 4.02 18.89
C ALA A 467 -2.63 5.40 18.28
N MET A 468 -2.84 5.56 16.97
CA MET A 468 -2.64 6.85 16.28
C MET A 468 -3.60 7.93 16.79
N SER A 469 -4.88 7.58 17.04
CA SER A 469 -5.85 8.51 17.63
C SER A 469 -5.51 8.94 19.06
N ARG A 470 -4.74 8.15 19.82
CA ARG A 470 -4.25 8.56 21.15
C ARG A 470 -3.04 9.48 21.05
N LYS A 471 -2.12 9.23 20.12
CA LYS A 471 -1.02 10.16 19.79
C LYS A 471 -1.54 11.55 19.38
N ASP A 472 -2.59 11.60 18.54
CA ASP A 472 -3.24 12.86 18.17
C ASP A 472 -3.80 13.61 19.40
N GLU A 473 -4.46 12.92 20.32
CA GLU A 473 -5.01 13.54 21.54
C GLU A 473 -3.89 14.03 22.48
N GLU A 474 -2.82 13.25 22.65
CA GLU A 474 -1.64 13.64 23.44
C GLU A 474 -1.01 14.94 22.90
N ILE A 475 -0.73 15.02 21.59
CA ILE A 475 -0.19 16.25 20.98
C ILE A 475 -1.20 17.41 21.06
N ARG A 476 -2.49 17.15 20.91
CA ARG A 476 -3.52 18.18 21.05
C ARG A 476 -3.56 18.76 22.47
N THR A 477 -3.42 17.94 23.50
CA THR A 477 -3.32 18.42 24.89
C THR A 477 -2.05 19.23 25.12
N GLU A 478 -0.91 18.85 24.52
CA GLU A 478 0.34 19.62 24.62
C GLU A 478 0.23 20.99 23.92
N LEU A 479 -0.38 21.04 22.73
CA LEU A 479 -0.64 22.27 21.99
C LEU A 479 -1.54 23.23 22.79
N ILE A 480 -2.62 22.72 23.40
CA ILE A 480 -3.49 23.50 24.28
C ILE A 480 -2.70 24.01 25.48
N HIS A 481 -1.91 23.16 26.14
CA HIS A 481 -1.15 23.55 27.32
C HIS A 481 -0.15 24.68 27.02
N LYS A 482 0.62 24.56 25.93
CA LYS A 482 1.52 25.63 25.45
C LYS A 482 0.76 26.92 25.15
N THR A 483 -0.33 26.84 24.38
CA THR A 483 -1.17 28.02 24.06
C THR A 483 -1.68 28.70 25.33
N THR A 484 -2.07 27.94 26.37
CA THR A 484 -2.49 28.54 27.65
C THR A 484 -1.33 29.17 28.43
N LEU A 485 -0.14 28.57 28.43
CA LEU A 485 1.04 29.14 29.08
C LEU A 485 1.48 30.46 28.41
N ASP A 486 1.42 30.53 27.09
CA ASP A 486 1.81 31.73 26.34
C ASP A 486 0.73 32.83 26.36
N GLN A 487 -0.50 32.53 26.81
CA GLN A 487 -1.52 33.53 27.18
C GLN A 487 -1.42 34.01 28.63
N ILE A 488 -0.67 33.31 29.49
CA ILE A 488 -0.46 33.66 30.90
C ILE A 488 0.79 34.54 31.09
N LYS A 489 1.77 34.43 30.17
CA LYS A 489 2.97 35.27 30.11
C LYS A 489 2.69 36.64 29.48
#